data_AF-A0A931CTG6-F1
#
_entry.id   AF-A0A931CTG6-F1
#
_cell.length_a   1.000
_cell.length_b   1.000
_cell.length_c   1.000
_cell.angle_alpha   90.00
_cell.angle_beta   90.00
_cell.angle_gamma   90.00
#
_symmetry.space_group_name_H-M   'P 1'
#
loop_
_entity.id
_entity.type
_entity.pdbx_description
1 polymer ?
#
loop_
_entity_poly.entity_id
_entity_poly.type
_entity_poly.pdbx_seq_one_letter_code
_entity_poly.pdbx_strand_id
1 'polypeptide(L)'
;MEPAAARAAMRNENFPVALAVLPRHIRRHLTAAYNYARYVDDLGDKAPGARIPRLEQVAAEVRLLYAGGIPGDPVVAALRPLVADTTVPMEPMLRLIEANIVDQRVVRYETFDELEGYCRLSANPVGEIVLHIFDRASVECIAFSNRICTALQLLEHWQDIGEDYASGRVYVPQRDLRRFKVAEPLLGSGEATDDVRALIAFETDRALAWLDAGAPLVSTLHGWSRLAVSGYIAGGRAAAHALRLSGHDPMKARKPSTRQIAVAWAVATVRWPG
;
A
#
# COMPACT_ATOMS: atom_id res chain seq x y z
N MET A 1 -13.68 15.87 8.97
CA MET A 1 -13.75 15.77 7.50
C MET A 1 -15.11 15.21 7.12
N GLU A 2 -15.85 15.90 6.24
CA GLU A 2 -17.22 15.54 5.86
C GLU A 2 -17.27 14.14 5.19
N PRO A 3 -18.21 13.24 5.54
CA PRO A 3 -18.28 11.87 5.02
C PRO A 3 -18.44 11.75 3.49
N ALA A 4 -18.77 12.84 2.80
CA ALA A 4 -18.85 12.90 1.34
C ALA A 4 -17.46 12.97 0.66
N ALA A 5 -16.47 13.63 1.27
CA ALA A 5 -15.12 13.74 0.72
C ALA A 5 -14.36 12.39 0.76
N ALA A 6 -14.57 11.61 1.82
CA ALA A 6 -14.04 10.24 1.94
C ALA A 6 -14.59 9.29 0.85
N ARG A 7 -15.87 9.44 0.47
CA ARG A 7 -16.48 8.67 -0.63
C ARG A 7 -15.92 9.03 -2.01
N ALA A 8 -15.48 10.27 -2.22
CA ALA A 8 -14.90 10.70 -3.49
C ALA A 8 -13.45 10.21 -3.67
N ALA A 9 -12.67 10.15 -2.59
CA ALA A 9 -11.30 9.59 -2.60
C ALA A 9 -11.30 8.07 -2.86
N MET A 10 -12.26 7.32 -2.29
CA MET A 10 -12.46 5.89 -2.55
C MET A 10 -12.67 5.53 -4.04
N ARG A 11 -13.04 6.50 -4.90
CA ARG A 11 -13.22 6.28 -6.35
C ARG A 11 -11.93 6.36 -7.16
N ASN A 12 -10.84 6.94 -6.61
CA ASN A 12 -9.60 7.19 -7.34
C ASN A 12 -8.46 6.20 -7.03
N GLU A 13 -8.60 5.36 -6.01
CA GLU A 13 -7.64 4.32 -5.66
C GLU A 13 -8.18 2.93 -6.04
N ASN A 14 -7.30 1.99 -6.38
CA ASN A 14 -7.58 0.70 -7.03
C ASN A 14 -8.40 -0.33 -6.20
N PHE A 15 -9.01 0.10 -5.10
CA PHE A 15 -9.68 -0.70 -4.07
C PHE A 15 -11.22 -0.93 -4.23
N PRO A 16 -12.03 -0.13 -4.97
CA PRO A 16 -13.48 -0.12 -4.79
C PRO A 16 -14.24 -1.28 -5.42
N VAL A 17 -13.72 -1.91 -6.49
CA VAL A 17 -14.47 -2.99 -7.17
C VAL A 17 -14.47 -4.29 -6.37
N ALA A 18 -13.37 -4.63 -5.69
CA ALA A 18 -13.34 -5.80 -4.81
C ALA A 18 -14.20 -5.60 -3.55
N LEU A 19 -14.30 -4.36 -3.05
CA LEU A 19 -15.11 -4.05 -1.88
C LEU A 19 -16.62 -4.14 -2.13
N ALA A 20 -17.11 -3.78 -3.32
CA ALA A 20 -18.56 -3.67 -3.58
C ALA A 20 -19.32 -5.01 -3.40
N VAL A 21 -18.64 -6.13 -3.64
CA VAL A 21 -19.19 -7.49 -3.53
C VAL A 21 -19.09 -8.08 -2.11
N LEU A 22 -18.37 -7.46 -1.18
CA LEU A 22 -18.19 -7.98 0.17
C LEU A 22 -19.42 -7.76 1.09
N PRO A 23 -19.66 -8.65 2.06
CA PRO A 23 -20.69 -8.46 3.09
C PRO A 23 -20.56 -7.12 3.82
N ARG A 24 -21.69 -6.52 4.19
CA ARG A 24 -21.73 -5.18 4.83
C ARG A 24 -20.86 -5.07 6.08
N HIS A 25 -20.80 -6.12 6.90
CA HIS A 25 -19.98 -6.11 8.11
C HIS A 25 -18.49 -6.04 7.78
N ILE A 26 -18.00 -6.84 6.83
CA ILE A 26 -16.60 -6.80 6.35
C ILE A 26 -16.27 -5.43 5.75
N ARG A 27 -17.14 -4.91 4.88
CA ARG A 27 -16.95 -3.59 4.25
C ARG A 27 -16.82 -2.48 5.29
N ARG A 28 -17.63 -2.51 6.35
CA ARG A 28 -17.54 -1.52 7.44
C ARG A 28 -16.15 -1.50 8.07
N HIS A 29 -15.57 -2.67 8.36
CA HIS A 29 -14.24 -2.76 8.96
C HIS A 29 -13.13 -2.33 7.98
N LEU A 30 -13.18 -2.82 6.73
CA LEU A 30 -12.21 -2.41 5.70
C LEU A 30 -12.27 -0.90 5.43
N THR A 31 -13.47 -0.29 5.38
CA THR A 31 -13.62 1.16 5.24
C THR A 31 -13.06 1.92 6.44
N ALA A 32 -13.25 1.44 7.67
CA ALA A 32 -12.69 2.08 8.85
C ALA A 32 -11.14 2.03 8.84
N ALA A 33 -10.56 0.87 8.51
CA ALA A 33 -9.12 0.71 8.36
C ALA A 33 -8.54 1.60 7.26
N TYR A 34 -9.19 1.64 6.09
CA TYR A 34 -8.81 2.51 4.98
C TYR A 34 -8.85 3.99 5.35
N ASN A 35 -9.95 4.44 5.97
CA ASN A 35 -10.09 5.84 6.39
C ASN A 35 -9.02 6.23 7.42
N TYR A 36 -8.65 5.32 8.31
CA TYR A 36 -7.57 5.53 9.25
C TYR A 36 -6.21 5.65 8.56
N ALA A 37 -5.85 4.70 7.69
CA ALA A 37 -4.60 4.76 6.95
C ALA A 37 -4.49 6.06 6.13
N ARG A 38 -5.57 6.43 5.43
CA ARG A 38 -5.62 7.68 4.66
C ARG A 38 -5.50 8.93 5.54
N TYR A 39 -6.13 8.91 6.72
CA TYR A 39 -6.04 10.01 7.67
C TYR A 39 -4.61 10.21 8.18
N VAL A 40 -3.91 9.12 8.52
CA VAL A 40 -2.50 9.17 8.94
C VAL A 40 -1.62 9.73 7.83
N ASP A 41 -1.84 9.28 6.58
CA ASP A 41 -1.12 9.76 5.41
C ASP A 41 -1.35 11.26 5.13
N ASP A 42 -2.62 11.70 5.13
CA ASP A 42 -3.00 13.11 4.95
C ASP A 42 -2.42 14.04 6.03
N LEU A 43 -2.30 13.55 7.27
CA LEU A 43 -1.64 14.28 8.36
C LEU A 43 -0.14 14.50 8.09
N GLY A 44 0.51 13.57 7.38
CA GLY A 44 1.91 13.67 7.02
C GLY A 44 2.20 14.56 5.82
N ASP A 45 1.33 14.56 4.81
CA ASP A 45 1.59 15.28 3.56
C ASP A 45 1.01 16.70 3.54
N LYS A 46 -0.23 16.87 4.02
CA LYS A 46 -1.02 18.08 3.77
C LYS A 46 -1.19 18.97 4.99
N ALA A 47 -0.84 18.49 6.18
CA ALA A 47 -1.09 19.22 7.41
C ALA A 47 -0.17 20.45 7.54
N PRO A 48 -0.71 21.64 7.83
CA PRO A 48 0.10 22.83 8.11
C PRO A 48 0.72 22.75 9.52
N GLY A 49 1.96 23.21 9.68
CA GLY A 49 2.66 23.25 10.97
C GLY A 49 3.38 21.93 11.32
N ALA A 50 3.69 21.74 12.61
CA ALA A 50 4.41 20.56 13.08
C ALA A 50 3.56 19.29 12.97
N ARG A 51 3.97 18.37 12.10
CA ARG A 51 3.21 17.14 11.76
C ARG A 51 3.49 16.00 12.73
N ILE A 52 4.75 15.81 13.13
CA ILE A 52 5.15 14.75 14.08
C ILE A 52 4.36 14.80 15.40
N PRO A 53 4.19 15.94 16.09
CA PRO A 53 3.41 15.96 17.34
C PRO A 53 1.94 15.56 17.15
N ARG A 54 1.35 15.83 15.98
CA ARG A 54 -0.02 15.39 15.66
C ARG A 54 -0.08 13.88 15.46
N LEU A 55 0.89 13.31 14.76
CA LEU A 55 1.02 11.86 14.57
C LEU A 55 1.21 11.15 15.92
N GLU A 56 2.04 11.71 16.81
CA GLU A 56 2.24 11.21 18.17
C GLU A 56 0.94 11.28 19.01
N GLN A 57 0.16 12.35 18.86
CA GLN A 57 -1.15 12.45 19.48
C GLN A 57 -2.10 11.35 18.97
N VAL A 58 -2.18 11.13 17.66
CA VAL A 58 -2.98 10.04 17.08
C VAL A 58 -2.51 8.68 17.59
N ALA A 59 -1.20 8.47 17.74
CA ALA A 59 -0.66 7.24 18.34
C ALA A 59 -1.09 7.06 19.81
N ALA A 60 -1.12 8.14 20.60
CA ALA A 60 -1.64 8.10 21.97
C ALA A 60 -3.13 7.75 22.00
N GLU A 61 -3.92 8.26 21.05
CA GLU A 61 -5.34 7.95 20.92
C GLU A 61 -5.60 6.49 20.50
N VAL A 62 -4.78 5.94 19.62
CA VAL A 62 -4.82 4.50 19.29
C VAL A 62 -4.52 3.68 20.53
N ARG A 63 -3.48 4.02 21.32
CA ARG A 63 -3.21 3.33 22.59
C ARG A 63 -4.38 3.43 23.57
N LEU A 64 -5.02 4.59 23.66
CA LEU A 64 -6.21 4.79 24.48
C LEU A 64 -7.37 3.89 24.04
N LEU A 65 -7.61 3.76 22.72
CA LEU A 65 -8.64 2.87 22.17
C LEU A 65 -8.41 1.42 22.62
N TYR A 66 -7.18 0.90 22.48
CA TYR A 66 -6.84 -0.47 22.85
C TYR A 66 -6.81 -0.70 24.37
N ALA A 67 -6.63 0.35 25.17
CA ALA A 67 -6.80 0.30 26.62
C ALA A 67 -8.26 0.33 27.09
N GLY A 68 -9.23 0.33 26.16
CA GLY A 68 -10.67 0.40 26.46
C GLY A 68 -11.20 1.82 26.69
N GLY A 69 -10.39 2.84 26.43
CA GLY A 69 -10.78 4.25 26.55
C GLY A 69 -11.60 4.75 25.36
N ILE A 70 -11.96 6.04 25.42
CA ILE A 70 -12.72 6.74 24.39
C ILE A 70 -11.80 7.76 23.70
N PRO A 71 -11.35 7.49 22.46
CA PRO A 71 -10.58 8.47 21.68
C PRO A 71 -11.37 9.76 21.44
N GLY A 72 -10.66 10.89 21.40
CA GLY A 72 -11.23 12.20 21.08
C GLY A 72 -11.25 12.49 19.58
N ASP A 73 -10.27 11.94 18.86
CA ASP A 73 -10.14 11.96 17.41
C ASP A 73 -11.27 11.14 16.76
N PRO A 74 -12.09 11.75 15.89
CA PRO A 74 -13.23 11.06 15.28
C PRO A 74 -12.84 9.87 14.40
N VAL A 75 -11.67 9.89 13.76
CA VAL A 75 -11.20 8.79 12.90
C VAL A 75 -10.73 7.62 13.77
N VAL A 76 -9.99 7.89 14.84
CA VAL A 76 -9.58 6.85 15.80
C VAL A 76 -10.80 6.27 16.53
N ALA A 77 -11.75 7.11 16.96
CA ALA A 77 -12.99 6.64 17.57
C ALA A 77 -13.82 5.74 16.64
N ALA A 78 -13.81 6.01 15.33
CA ALA A 78 -14.49 5.19 14.32
C ALA A 78 -13.89 3.78 14.16
N LEU A 79 -12.68 3.52 14.66
CA LEU A 79 -12.09 2.18 14.69
C LEU A 79 -12.68 1.28 15.79
N ARG A 80 -13.43 1.83 16.76
CA ARG A 80 -13.95 1.04 17.89
C ARG A 80 -14.70 -0.24 17.49
N PRO A 81 -15.64 -0.23 16.51
CA PRO A 81 -16.30 -1.46 16.08
C PRO A 81 -15.31 -2.45 15.44
N LEU A 82 -14.28 -1.98 14.74
CA LEU A 82 -13.24 -2.85 14.19
C LEU A 82 -12.43 -3.52 15.30
N VAL A 83 -11.98 -2.77 16.31
CA VAL A 83 -11.19 -3.32 17.42
C VAL A 83 -12.04 -4.26 18.29
N ALA A 84 -13.33 -3.97 18.47
CA ALA A 84 -14.23 -4.80 19.26
C ALA A 84 -14.69 -6.09 18.55
N ASP A 85 -14.92 -6.03 17.23
CA ASP A 85 -15.53 -7.14 16.48
C ASP A 85 -14.47 -8.06 15.81
N THR A 86 -13.18 -7.71 15.86
CA THR A 86 -12.09 -8.44 15.19
C THR A 86 -10.89 -8.65 16.10
N THR A 87 -9.87 -9.36 15.60
CA THR A 87 -8.61 -9.64 16.31
C THR A 87 -7.47 -8.71 15.90
N VAL A 88 -7.76 -7.59 15.23
CA VAL A 88 -6.72 -6.65 14.76
C VAL A 88 -5.90 -6.15 15.96
N PRO A 89 -4.58 -6.37 16.01
CA PRO A 89 -3.75 -5.86 17.08
C PRO A 89 -3.45 -4.37 16.88
N MET A 90 -3.03 -3.72 17.97
CA MET A 90 -2.64 -2.31 17.98
C MET A 90 -1.45 -2.03 17.07
N GLU A 91 -0.50 -2.96 17.00
CA GLU A 91 0.83 -2.75 16.43
C GLU A 91 0.82 -2.33 14.95
N PRO A 92 0.07 -2.99 14.04
CA PRO A 92 -0.08 -2.53 12.66
C PRO A 92 -0.55 -1.06 12.53
N MET A 93 -1.46 -0.62 13.39
CA MET A 93 -1.95 0.77 13.35
C MET A 93 -0.84 1.75 13.70
N LEU A 94 -0.07 1.45 14.76
CA LEU A 94 1.05 2.30 15.18
C LEU A 94 2.17 2.34 14.14
N ARG A 95 2.46 1.22 13.46
CA ARG A 95 3.46 1.19 12.38
C ARG A 95 3.11 2.08 11.19
N LEU A 96 1.83 2.23 10.85
CA LEU A 96 1.42 3.19 9.80
C LEU A 96 1.73 4.64 10.20
N ILE A 97 1.57 4.99 11.48
CA ILE A 97 1.96 6.30 12.00
C ILE A 97 3.49 6.45 11.95
N GLU A 98 4.21 5.43 12.38
CA GLU A 98 5.68 5.42 12.35
C GLU A 98 6.22 5.60 10.94
N ALA A 99 5.65 4.93 9.94
CA ALA A 99 6.02 5.07 8.54
C ALA A 99 5.95 6.54 8.10
N ASN A 100 4.88 7.23 8.46
CA ASN A 100 4.71 8.64 8.13
C ASN A 100 5.76 9.55 8.82
N ILE A 101 6.12 9.23 10.07
CA ILE A 101 7.20 9.94 10.78
C ILE A 101 8.57 9.69 10.12
N VAL A 102 8.83 8.45 9.69
CA VAL A 102 10.05 8.07 8.96
C VAL A 102 10.13 8.82 7.64
N ASP A 103 9.03 8.89 6.88
CA ASP A 103 8.99 9.52 5.56
C ASP A 103 9.26 11.05 5.61
N GLN A 104 8.99 11.69 6.75
CA GLN A 104 9.36 13.10 6.98
C GLN A 104 10.87 13.32 7.21
N ARG A 105 11.64 12.25 7.44
CA ARG A 105 13.07 12.30 7.79
C ARG A 105 13.95 11.62 6.74
N VAL A 106 13.46 10.54 6.14
CA VAL A 106 14.19 9.69 5.21
C VAL A 106 13.57 9.87 3.83
N VAL A 107 14.29 10.57 2.95
CA VAL A 107 13.83 10.87 1.59
C VAL A 107 14.57 10.07 0.52
N ARG A 108 15.56 9.26 0.92
CA ARG A 108 16.42 8.42 0.07
C ARG A 108 16.80 7.16 0.83
N TYR A 109 16.83 6.04 0.13
CA TYR A 109 17.24 4.73 0.67
C TYR A 109 18.50 4.27 -0.05
N GLU A 110 19.55 3.91 0.69
CA GLU A 110 20.82 3.52 0.10
C GLU A 110 20.75 2.12 -0.53
N THR A 111 20.03 1.20 0.14
CA THR A 111 19.87 -0.20 -0.28
C THR A 111 18.41 -0.62 -0.37
N PHE A 112 18.16 -1.72 -1.10
CA PHE A 112 16.84 -2.32 -1.14
C PHE A 112 16.35 -2.79 0.23
N ASP A 113 17.23 -3.29 1.09
CA ASP A 113 16.86 -3.77 2.42
C ASP A 113 16.33 -2.61 3.30
N GLU A 114 16.87 -1.40 3.13
CA GLU A 114 16.35 -0.21 3.81
C GLU A 114 14.96 0.19 3.28
N LEU A 115 14.76 0.14 1.96
CA LEU A 115 13.46 0.40 1.34
C LEU A 115 12.41 -0.66 1.73
N GLU A 116 12.79 -1.93 1.80
CA GLU A 116 11.95 -3.01 2.31
C GLU A 116 11.63 -2.80 3.79
N GLY A 117 12.61 -2.34 4.58
CA GLY A 117 12.41 -1.92 5.98
C GLY A 117 11.35 -0.82 6.11
N TYR A 118 11.33 0.15 5.21
CA TYR A 118 10.24 1.13 5.14
C TYR A 118 8.89 0.49 4.80
N CYS A 119 8.84 -0.43 3.83
CA CYS A 119 7.61 -1.16 3.46
C CYS A 119 7.03 -1.97 4.63
N ARG A 120 7.86 -2.43 5.58
CA ARG A 120 7.40 -3.08 6.83
C ARG A 120 6.58 -2.16 7.73
N LEU A 121 6.74 -0.85 7.57
CA LEU A 121 6.00 0.19 8.28
C LEU A 121 4.85 0.72 7.42
N SER A 122 5.10 1.06 6.15
CA SER A 122 4.13 1.78 5.30
C SER A 122 3.07 0.90 4.66
N ALA A 123 3.40 -0.34 4.31
CA ALA A 123 2.55 -1.19 3.47
C ALA A 123 2.10 -2.49 4.16
N ASN A 124 3.04 -3.21 4.77
CA ASN A 124 2.78 -4.51 5.39
C ASN A 124 1.65 -4.48 6.44
N PRO A 125 1.57 -3.46 7.32
CA PRO A 125 0.48 -3.36 8.29
C PRO A 125 -0.92 -3.39 7.68
N VAL A 126 -1.10 -2.86 6.46
CA VAL A 126 -2.40 -2.85 5.78
C VAL A 126 -2.87 -4.28 5.51
N GLY A 127 -2.00 -5.13 4.98
CA GLY A 127 -2.31 -6.54 4.71
C GLY A 127 -2.58 -7.34 5.98
N GLU A 128 -1.82 -7.07 7.05
CA GLU A 128 -2.03 -7.68 8.36
C GLU A 128 -3.41 -7.33 8.93
N ILE A 129 -3.81 -6.05 8.90
CA ILE A 129 -5.14 -5.59 9.32
C ILE A 129 -6.23 -6.29 8.50
N VAL A 130 -6.06 -6.38 7.17
CA VAL A 130 -7.00 -7.07 6.29
C VAL A 130 -7.15 -8.54 6.68
N LEU A 131 -6.05 -9.26 6.93
CA LEU A 131 -6.11 -10.66 7.35
C LEU A 131 -6.83 -10.85 8.69
N HIS A 132 -6.63 -9.94 9.65
CA HIS A 132 -7.34 -9.99 10.94
C HIS A 132 -8.86 -9.72 10.76
N ILE A 133 -9.24 -8.79 9.88
CA ILE A 133 -10.66 -8.53 9.56
C ILE A 133 -11.34 -9.77 8.96
N PHE A 134 -10.59 -10.58 8.20
CA PHE A 134 -11.08 -11.83 7.62
C PHE A 134 -10.92 -13.06 8.52
N ASP A 135 -10.35 -12.90 9.72
CA ASP A 135 -9.99 -14.00 10.62
C ASP A 135 -9.07 -15.04 9.94
N ARG A 136 -7.99 -14.55 9.32
CA ARG A 136 -7.00 -15.34 8.54
C ARG A 136 -5.55 -15.03 8.89
N ALA A 137 -5.32 -14.31 9.98
CA ALA A 137 -4.02 -13.78 10.38
C ALA A 137 -3.14 -14.83 11.11
N SER A 138 -2.87 -15.97 10.45
CA SER A 138 -1.81 -16.87 10.91
C SER A 138 -0.43 -16.27 10.61
N VAL A 139 0.61 -16.73 11.33
CA VAL A 139 2.00 -16.30 11.10
C VAL A 139 2.41 -16.49 9.63
N GLU A 140 2.03 -17.62 9.04
CA GLU A 140 2.32 -17.93 7.63
C GLU A 140 1.54 -17.02 6.68
N CYS A 141 0.24 -16.80 6.91
CA CYS A 141 -0.56 -15.92 6.08
C CYS A 141 -0.05 -14.47 6.12
N ILE A 142 0.34 -13.99 7.30
CA ILE A 142 0.96 -12.66 7.47
C ILE A 142 2.26 -12.58 6.70
N ALA A 143 3.14 -13.60 6.77
CA ALA A 143 4.39 -13.60 6.05
C ALA A 143 4.19 -13.51 4.52
N PHE A 144 3.22 -14.23 3.96
CA PHE A 144 2.88 -14.10 2.55
C PHE A 144 2.23 -12.75 2.21
N SER A 145 1.33 -12.26 3.06
CA SER A 145 0.68 -10.95 2.88
C SER A 145 1.70 -9.81 2.86
N ASN A 146 2.70 -9.86 3.74
CA ASN A 146 3.76 -8.86 3.80
C ASN A 146 4.56 -8.81 2.48
N ARG A 147 4.80 -9.95 1.85
CA ARG A 147 5.44 -9.97 0.52
C ARG A 147 4.58 -9.32 -0.55
N ILE A 148 3.26 -9.58 -0.54
CA ILE A 148 2.30 -8.94 -1.45
C ILE A 148 2.29 -7.43 -1.22
N CYS A 149 2.14 -6.97 0.03
CA CYS A 149 2.08 -5.56 0.37
C CYS A 149 3.36 -4.81 -0.01
N THR A 150 4.53 -5.39 0.29
CA THR A 150 5.82 -4.84 -0.15
C THR A 150 5.88 -4.72 -1.68
N ALA A 151 5.48 -5.76 -2.42
CA ALA A 151 5.47 -5.70 -3.88
C ALA A 151 4.55 -4.61 -4.44
N LEU A 152 3.37 -4.42 -3.85
CA LEU A 152 2.43 -3.38 -4.27
C LEU A 152 2.99 -1.98 -4.02
N GLN A 153 3.62 -1.77 -2.85
CA GLN A 153 4.27 -0.51 -2.50
C GLN A 153 5.41 -0.17 -3.46
N LEU A 154 6.25 -1.16 -3.80
CA LEU A 154 7.32 -0.97 -4.78
C LEU A 154 6.76 -0.55 -6.14
N LEU A 155 5.72 -1.23 -6.62
CA LEU A 155 5.09 -0.90 -7.89
C LEU A 155 4.46 0.50 -7.89
N GLU A 156 3.90 0.93 -6.76
CA GLU A 156 3.39 2.30 -6.59
C GLU A 156 4.52 3.32 -6.72
N HIS A 157 5.63 3.14 -5.99
CA HIS A 157 6.81 4.00 -6.11
C HIS A 157 7.36 4.07 -7.54
N TRP A 158 7.33 2.96 -8.29
CA TRP A 158 7.77 2.96 -9.69
C TRP A 158 6.80 3.72 -10.61
N GLN A 159 5.51 3.70 -10.32
CA GLN A 159 4.52 4.46 -11.08
C GLN A 159 4.57 5.96 -10.77
N ASP A 160 4.95 6.32 -9.55
CA ASP A 160 4.90 7.70 -9.05
C ASP A 160 6.27 8.38 -9.01
N ILE A 161 7.31 7.76 -9.59
CA ILE A 161 8.71 8.24 -9.45
C ILE A 161 8.90 9.73 -9.78
N GLY A 162 8.17 10.25 -10.77
CA GLY A 162 8.26 11.66 -11.17
C GLY A 162 7.57 12.58 -10.17
N GLU A 163 6.43 12.17 -9.60
CA GLU A 163 5.72 12.90 -8.56
C GLU A 163 6.52 12.88 -7.25
N ASP A 164 7.04 11.72 -6.87
CA ASP A 164 7.92 11.54 -5.72
C ASP A 164 9.16 12.43 -5.84
N TYR A 165 9.85 12.40 -6.99
CA TYR A 165 11.02 13.24 -7.24
C TYR A 165 10.69 14.74 -7.14
N ALA A 166 9.56 15.17 -7.70
CA ALA A 166 9.09 16.56 -7.60
C ALA A 166 8.79 16.99 -6.14
N SER A 167 8.43 16.03 -5.28
CA SER A 167 8.25 16.24 -3.84
C SER A 167 9.56 16.14 -3.02
N GLY A 168 10.70 15.88 -3.69
CA GLY A 168 12.01 15.76 -3.06
C GLY A 168 12.36 14.37 -2.54
N ARG A 169 11.56 13.35 -2.88
CA ARG A 169 11.72 11.95 -2.45
C ARG A 169 12.22 11.07 -3.59
N VAL A 170 13.08 10.10 -3.27
CA VAL A 170 13.57 9.08 -4.21
C VAL A 170 13.58 7.73 -3.52
N TYR A 171 12.60 6.89 -3.86
CA TYR A 171 12.46 5.55 -3.29
C TYR A 171 13.31 4.49 -3.98
N VAL A 172 13.68 4.69 -5.26
CA VAL A 172 14.61 3.77 -5.93
C VAL A 172 15.92 3.71 -5.12
N PRO A 173 16.43 2.52 -4.76
CA PRO A 173 17.66 2.44 -3.99
C PRO A 173 18.83 3.13 -4.69
N GLN A 174 19.59 3.93 -3.95
CA GLN A 174 20.72 4.70 -4.48
C GLN A 174 21.80 3.78 -5.09
N ARG A 175 21.99 2.59 -4.53
CA ARG A 175 22.86 1.56 -5.11
C ARG A 175 22.39 1.10 -6.49
N ASP A 176 21.08 1.00 -6.71
CA ASP A 176 20.53 0.58 -7.99
C ASP A 176 20.62 1.72 -9.01
N LEU A 177 20.39 2.99 -8.62
CA LEU A 177 20.69 4.15 -9.46
C LEU A 177 22.14 4.14 -9.96
N ARG A 178 23.11 3.94 -9.07
CA ARG A 178 24.53 3.85 -9.43
C ARG A 178 24.85 2.64 -10.32
N ARG A 179 24.23 1.48 -10.04
CA ARG A 179 24.41 0.26 -10.85
C ARG A 179 23.99 0.48 -12.30
N PHE A 180 22.89 1.20 -12.52
CA PHE A 180 22.37 1.52 -13.84
C PHE A 180 22.90 2.85 -14.40
N LYS A 181 23.81 3.52 -13.68
CA LYS A 181 24.42 4.81 -14.08
C LYS A 181 23.39 5.93 -14.29
N VAL A 182 22.27 5.87 -13.57
CA VAL A 182 21.21 6.87 -13.62
C VAL A 182 21.49 7.97 -12.61
N ALA A 183 21.55 9.22 -13.07
CA ALA A 183 21.58 10.39 -12.20
C ALA A 183 20.16 10.73 -11.72
N GLU A 184 19.99 11.05 -10.42
CA GLU A 184 18.68 11.39 -9.83
C GLU A 184 17.84 12.40 -10.64
N PRO A 185 18.41 13.48 -11.22
CA PRO A 185 17.60 14.43 -12.00
C PRO A 185 16.88 13.85 -13.21
N LEU A 186 17.33 12.70 -13.73
CA LEU A 186 16.66 11.99 -14.83
C LEU A 186 15.35 11.33 -14.39
N LEU A 187 15.10 11.19 -13.09
CA LEU A 187 13.82 10.66 -12.58
C LEU A 187 12.67 11.67 -12.75
N GLY A 188 13.00 12.96 -12.92
CA GLY A 188 12.04 14.05 -13.12
C GLY A 188 12.03 14.67 -14.52
N SER A 189 12.71 14.08 -15.51
CA SER A 189 12.92 14.71 -16.84
C SER A 189 11.71 14.68 -17.79
N GLY A 190 10.53 14.23 -17.33
CA GLY A 190 9.30 14.13 -18.12
C GLY A 190 9.24 12.96 -19.10
N GLU A 191 10.39 12.48 -19.58
CA GLU A 191 10.55 11.24 -20.34
C GLU A 191 11.78 10.47 -19.87
N ALA A 192 11.64 9.14 -19.75
CA ALA A 192 12.70 8.25 -19.31
C ALA A 192 13.74 7.96 -20.40
N THR A 193 15.02 8.12 -20.06
CA THR A 193 16.15 7.64 -20.87
C THR A 193 16.20 6.10 -20.88
N ASP A 194 16.98 5.52 -21.78
CA ASP A 194 17.16 4.06 -21.85
C ASP A 194 17.70 3.47 -20.54
N ASP A 195 18.62 4.16 -19.85
CA ASP A 195 19.15 3.74 -18.56
C ASP A 195 18.08 3.77 -17.45
N VAL A 196 17.20 4.79 -17.44
CA VAL A 196 16.06 4.86 -16.51
C VAL A 196 15.08 3.73 -16.81
N ARG A 197 14.77 3.46 -18.08
CA ARG A 197 13.89 2.36 -18.48
C ARG A 197 14.45 1.01 -18.04
N ALA A 198 15.75 0.79 -18.21
CA ALA A 198 16.42 -0.44 -17.78
C ALA A 198 16.40 -0.62 -16.25
N LEU A 199 16.61 0.47 -15.50
CA LEU A 199 16.48 0.49 -14.04
C LEU A 199 15.05 0.14 -13.60
N ILE A 200 14.05 0.78 -14.18
CA ILE A 200 12.63 0.55 -13.84
C ILE A 200 12.20 -0.87 -14.22
N ALA A 201 12.71 -1.42 -15.33
CA ALA A 201 12.48 -2.81 -15.69
C ALA A 201 13.02 -3.77 -14.61
N PHE A 202 14.26 -3.54 -14.17
CA PHE A 202 14.89 -4.34 -13.12
C PHE A 202 14.14 -4.25 -11.78
N GLU A 203 13.73 -3.07 -11.35
CA GLU A 203 12.96 -2.87 -10.13
C GLU A 203 11.52 -3.42 -10.22
N THR A 204 10.92 -3.36 -11.41
CA THR A 204 9.61 -3.98 -11.67
C THR A 204 9.69 -5.50 -11.56
N ASP A 205 10.74 -6.12 -12.10
CA ASP A 205 10.94 -7.57 -11.99
C ASP A 205 11.23 -8.00 -10.54
N ARG A 206 11.96 -7.17 -9.78
CA ARG A 206 12.13 -7.37 -8.32
C ARG A 206 10.78 -7.36 -7.60
N ALA A 207 9.93 -6.36 -7.85
CA ALA A 207 8.61 -6.28 -7.23
C ALA A 207 7.72 -7.48 -7.61
N LEU A 208 7.78 -7.95 -8.86
CA LEU A 208 7.06 -9.16 -9.27
C LEU A 208 7.54 -10.43 -8.58
N ALA A 209 8.85 -10.59 -8.35
CA ALA A 209 9.38 -11.71 -7.60
C ALA A 209 8.84 -11.75 -6.15
N TRP A 210 8.73 -10.58 -5.50
CA TRP A 210 8.08 -10.44 -4.20
C TRP A 210 6.58 -10.78 -4.25
N LEU A 211 5.87 -10.29 -5.27
CA LEU A 211 4.44 -10.56 -5.45
C LEU A 211 4.18 -12.07 -5.64
N ASP A 212 4.98 -12.72 -6.47
CA ASP A 212 4.88 -14.15 -6.74
C ASP A 212 5.27 -14.99 -5.52
N ALA A 213 6.24 -14.54 -4.72
CA ALA A 213 6.60 -15.19 -3.45
C ALA A 213 5.53 -15.04 -2.35
N GLY A 214 4.62 -14.06 -2.49
CA GLY A 214 3.44 -13.89 -1.64
C GLY A 214 2.19 -14.57 -2.18
N ALA A 215 2.14 -14.88 -3.49
CA ALA A 215 0.98 -15.46 -4.15
C ALA A 215 0.43 -16.77 -3.54
N PRO A 216 1.24 -17.67 -2.94
CA PRO A 216 0.72 -18.87 -2.27
C PRO A 216 -0.39 -18.59 -1.24
N LEU A 217 -0.45 -17.38 -0.65
CA LEU A 217 -1.53 -16.96 0.25
C LEU A 217 -2.92 -17.23 -0.34
N VAL A 218 -3.13 -17.04 -1.64
CA VAL A 218 -4.47 -17.22 -2.25
C VAL A 218 -4.96 -18.66 -2.09
N SER A 219 -4.06 -19.66 -2.10
CA SER A 219 -4.43 -21.06 -1.91
C SER A 219 -4.82 -21.41 -0.47
N THR A 220 -4.35 -20.64 0.52
CA THR A 220 -4.66 -20.88 1.94
C THR A 220 -5.96 -20.20 2.37
N LEU A 221 -6.48 -19.28 1.54
CA LEU A 221 -7.68 -18.51 1.80
C LEU A 221 -8.92 -19.14 1.14
N HIS A 222 -10.10 -18.77 1.64
CA HIS A 222 -11.38 -19.20 1.06
C HIS A 222 -12.47 -18.13 1.14
N GLY A 223 -13.52 -18.30 0.33
CA GLY A 223 -14.65 -17.38 0.26
C GLY A 223 -14.21 -15.93 -0.02
N TRP A 224 -14.73 -14.99 0.77
CA TRP A 224 -14.49 -13.56 0.60
C TRP A 224 -13.02 -13.13 0.78
N SER A 225 -12.25 -13.83 1.63
CA SER A 225 -10.83 -13.52 1.83
C SER A 225 -9.99 -13.85 0.59
N ARG A 226 -10.22 -15.02 -0.03
CA ARG A 226 -9.57 -15.42 -1.30
C ARG A 226 -9.93 -14.45 -2.41
N LEU A 227 -11.21 -14.05 -2.47
CA LEU A 227 -11.70 -13.07 -3.45
C LEU A 227 -10.98 -11.73 -3.30
N ALA A 228 -10.96 -11.15 -2.09
CA ALA A 228 -10.31 -9.86 -1.83
C ALA A 228 -8.80 -9.90 -2.12
N VAL A 229 -8.09 -10.89 -1.59
CA VAL A 229 -6.62 -10.98 -1.70
C VAL A 229 -6.15 -11.25 -3.13
N SER A 230 -6.86 -12.10 -3.88
CA SER A 230 -6.56 -12.31 -5.31
C SER A 230 -6.72 -11.02 -6.13
N GLY A 231 -7.60 -10.10 -5.72
CA GLY A 231 -7.76 -8.78 -6.31
C GLY A 231 -6.49 -7.93 -6.19
N TYR A 232 -5.83 -7.94 -5.02
CA TYR A 232 -4.57 -7.21 -4.82
C TYR A 232 -3.45 -7.74 -5.71
N ILE A 233 -3.29 -9.06 -5.80
CA ILE A 233 -2.29 -9.67 -6.70
C ILE A 233 -2.56 -9.30 -8.15
N ALA A 234 -3.83 -9.34 -8.58
CA ALA A 234 -4.20 -8.94 -9.92
C ALA A 234 -3.90 -7.44 -10.17
N GLY A 235 -4.16 -6.57 -9.19
CA GLY A 235 -3.79 -5.16 -9.22
C GLY A 235 -2.29 -4.95 -9.39
N GLY A 236 -1.46 -5.63 -8.59
CA GLY A 236 0.00 -5.56 -8.72
C GLY A 236 0.49 -6.04 -10.10
N ARG A 237 -0.02 -7.16 -10.59
CA ARG A 237 0.31 -7.65 -11.95
C ARG A 237 -0.13 -6.67 -13.03
N ALA A 238 -1.27 -6.01 -12.88
CA ALA A 238 -1.74 -4.99 -13.81
C ALA A 238 -0.87 -3.72 -13.76
N ALA A 239 -0.39 -3.30 -12.58
CA ALA A 239 0.52 -2.18 -12.43
C ALA A 239 1.88 -2.46 -13.11
N ALA A 240 2.46 -3.63 -12.85
CA ALA A 240 3.69 -4.08 -13.51
C ALA A 240 3.52 -4.19 -15.05
N HIS A 241 2.36 -4.69 -15.50
CA HIS A 241 2.07 -4.75 -16.93
C HIS A 241 1.93 -3.35 -17.55
N ALA A 242 1.34 -2.38 -16.85
CA ALA A 242 1.24 -1.01 -17.33
C ALA A 242 2.62 -0.35 -17.50
N LEU A 243 3.55 -0.58 -16.57
CA LEU A 243 4.95 -0.15 -16.70
C LEU A 243 5.63 -0.80 -17.91
N ARG A 244 5.42 -2.11 -18.14
CA ARG A 244 5.94 -2.79 -19.34
C ARG A 244 5.38 -2.22 -20.64
N LEU A 245 4.08 -1.92 -20.70
CA LEU A 245 3.43 -1.36 -21.89
C LEU A 245 3.91 0.06 -22.23
N SER A 246 4.37 0.84 -21.26
CA SER A 246 5.01 2.14 -21.52
C SER A 246 6.49 2.02 -21.94
N GLY A 247 6.99 0.79 -22.14
CA GLY A 247 8.41 0.53 -22.38
C GLY A 247 9.25 0.88 -21.15
N HIS A 248 8.70 0.64 -19.95
CA HIS A 248 9.29 0.99 -18.66
C HIS A 248 9.57 2.49 -18.48
N ASP A 249 8.77 3.34 -19.13
CA ASP A 249 8.75 4.78 -18.86
C ASP A 249 7.73 5.06 -17.76
N PRO A 250 8.17 5.36 -16.52
CA PRO A 250 7.24 5.65 -15.45
C PRO A 250 6.57 7.02 -15.61
N MET A 251 7.20 7.99 -16.28
CA MET A 251 6.60 9.31 -16.53
C MET A 251 5.46 9.26 -17.57
N LYS A 252 5.46 8.25 -18.45
CA LYS A 252 4.38 7.99 -19.43
C LYS A 252 3.41 6.89 -18.98
N ALA A 253 3.79 6.08 -18.01
CA ALA A 253 2.94 5.01 -17.50
C ALA A 253 1.68 5.61 -16.87
N ARG A 254 0.54 4.99 -17.15
CA ARG A 254 -0.72 5.32 -16.45
C ARG A 254 -1.02 4.22 -15.47
N LYS A 255 -1.41 4.60 -14.25
CA LYS A 255 -1.96 3.64 -13.27
C LYS A 255 -3.13 2.88 -13.93
N PRO A 256 -3.22 1.55 -13.75
CA PRO A 256 -4.25 0.76 -14.38
C PRO A 256 -5.63 1.21 -13.91
N SER A 257 -6.57 1.34 -14.84
CA SER A 257 -7.97 1.61 -14.51
C SER A 257 -8.60 0.44 -13.76
N THR A 258 -9.68 0.71 -13.02
CA THR A 258 -10.44 -0.32 -12.30
C THR A 258 -10.95 -1.43 -13.24
N ARG A 259 -11.25 -1.11 -14.51
CA ARG A 259 -11.63 -2.10 -15.53
C ARG A 259 -10.48 -3.04 -15.89
N GLN A 260 -9.27 -2.51 -16.04
CA GLN A 260 -8.08 -3.32 -16.35
C GLN A 260 -7.74 -4.26 -15.20
N ILE A 261 -7.86 -3.78 -13.96
CA ILE A 261 -7.68 -4.62 -12.76
C ILE A 261 -8.75 -5.71 -12.70
N ALA A 262 -10.01 -5.39 -12.96
CA ALA A 262 -11.09 -6.37 -12.99
C ALA A 262 -10.87 -7.46 -14.07
N VAL A 263 -10.36 -7.09 -15.26
CA VAL A 263 -9.99 -8.08 -16.30
C VAL A 263 -8.82 -8.94 -15.85
N ALA A 264 -7.74 -8.34 -15.32
CA ALA A 264 -6.59 -9.09 -14.81
C ALA A 264 -7.01 -10.08 -13.71
N TRP A 265 -7.95 -9.66 -12.86
CA TRP A 265 -8.50 -10.46 -11.78
C TRP A 265 -9.38 -11.60 -12.28
N ALA A 266 -10.23 -11.37 -13.29
CA ALA A 266 -11.02 -12.43 -13.93
C ALA A 266 -10.11 -13.48 -14.58
N VAL A 267 -9.03 -13.06 -15.24
CA VAL A 267 -8.04 -13.98 -15.85
C VAL A 267 -7.30 -14.79 -14.77
N ALA A 268 -6.94 -14.15 -13.65
CA ALA A 268 -6.23 -14.81 -12.56
C ALA A 268 -7.10 -15.85 -11.83
N THR A 269 -8.39 -15.55 -11.62
CA THR A 269 -9.34 -16.45 -10.95
C THR A 269 -9.68 -17.67 -11.80
N VAL A 270 -9.69 -17.57 -13.14
CA VAL A 270 -9.85 -18.72 -14.05
C VAL A 270 -8.64 -19.65 -14.04
N ARG A 271 -7.44 -19.13 -13.76
CA ARG A 271 -6.18 -19.91 -13.76
C ARG A 271 -5.83 -20.55 -12.41
N TRP A 272 -6.61 -20.29 -11.35
CA TRP A 272 -6.41 -20.88 -10.03
C TRP A 272 -7.47 -21.97 -9.81
N PRO A 273 -7.27 -23.22 -10.30
CA PRO A 273 -8.18 -24.30 -9.97
C PRO A 273 -8.22 -24.46 -8.44
N GLY A 274 -9.44 -24.77 -7.97
CA GLY A 274 -9.87 -24.81 -6.56
C GLY A 274 -8.82 -25.38 -5.61
#